data_AF-A0A968HF55-F1
#
_entry.id   AF-A0A968HF55-F1
#
_cell.length_a   1.000
_cell.length_b   1.000
_cell.length_c   1.000
_cell.angle_alpha   90.00
_cell.angle_beta   90.00
_cell.angle_gamma   90.00
#
_symmetry.space_group_name_H-M   'P 1'
#
loop_
_entity.id
_entity.type
_entity.pdbx_description
1 polymer ?
#
loop_
_entity_poly.entity_id
_entity_poly.type
_entity_poly.pdbx_seq_one_letter_code
_entity_poly.pdbx_strand_id
1 'polypeptide(L)' 'MQQTLAGHKDSVNWTSFHPNGQLLASGSIDTTVKLWRREGNNPGTWRLFQP' A
#
# COMPACT_ATOMS: atom_id res chain seq x y z
N MET A 1 -12.55 7.01 -8.11
CA MET A 1 -12.57 5.57 -7.76
C MET A 1 -11.78 5.39 -6.48
N GLN A 2 -12.31 4.61 -5.53
CA GLN A 2 -11.64 4.28 -4.27
C GLN A 2 -11.22 2.80 -4.33
N GLN A 3 -10.01 2.48 -3.89
CA GLN A 3 -9.51 1.10 -3.78
C GLN A 3 -9.14 0.82 -2.32
N THR A 4 -9.53 -0.35 -1.80
CA THR A 4 -9.16 -0.82 -0.45
C THR A 4 -8.00 -1.80 -0.52
N LEU A 5 -6.95 -1.55 0.27
CA LEU A 5 -5.74 -2.37 0.35
C LEU A 5 -5.85 -3.35 1.52
N ALA A 6 -6.55 -4.48 1.31
CA ALA A 6 -6.70 -5.50 2.33
C ALA A 6 -5.38 -6.26 2.55
N GLY A 7 -4.92 -6.36 3.80
CA GLY A 7 -3.75 -7.17 4.11
C GLY A 7 -3.18 -7.01 5.51
N HIS A 8 -3.32 -5.84 6.14
CA HIS A 8 -2.97 -5.68 7.56
C HIS A 8 -3.98 -6.39 8.46
N LYS A 9 -3.49 -6.97 9.56
CA LYS A 9 -4.30 -7.68 10.55
C LYS A 9 -4.78 -6.78 11.69
N ASP A 10 -4.26 -5.56 11.76
CA ASP A 10 -4.58 -4.57 12.78
C ASP A 10 -4.52 -3.15 12.18
N SER A 11 -4.85 -2.15 13.00
CA SER A 11 -4.92 -0.73 12.69
C SER A 11 -3.67 -0.24 11.99
N VAL A 12 -3.87 0.46 10.87
CA VAL A 12 -2.82 1.14 10.12
C VAL A 12 -2.64 2.53 10.71
N ASN A 13 -1.49 2.75 11.36
CA ASN A 13 -1.20 4.03 12.02
C ASN A 13 -0.38 4.97 11.15
N TRP A 14 0.32 4.43 10.14
CA TRP A 14 1.20 5.21 9.27
C TRP A 14 1.02 4.85 7.81
N THR A 15 1.03 5.88 6.96
CA THR A 15 1.03 5.74 5.50
C THR A 15 2.01 6.74 4.90
N SER A 16 2.73 6.35 3.84
CA SER A 16 3.65 7.22 3.12
C SER A 16 3.64 6.91 1.63
N PHE A 17 3.36 7.92 0.81
CA PHE A 17 3.45 7.82 -0.64
C PHE A 17 4.86 8.17 -1.11
N HIS A 18 5.37 7.40 -2.07
CA HIS A 18 6.55 7.83 -2.81
C HIS A 18 6.17 9.00 -3.74
N PRO A 19 7.02 10.02 -3.94
CA PRO A 19 6.68 11.22 -4.70
C PRO A 19 6.21 10.96 -6.15
N ASN A 20 6.67 9.88 -6.78
CA ASN A 20 6.25 9.50 -8.13
C ASN A 20 4.84 8.84 -8.20
N GLY A 21 4.20 8.58 -7.05
CA GLY A 21 2.86 7.99 -6.96
C GLY A 21 2.77 6.50 -7.32
N GLN A 22 3.89 5.81 -7.54
CA GLN A 22 3.91 4.38 -7.94
C GLN A 22 4.04 3.42 -6.76
N LEU A 23 4.46 3.91 -5.59
CA LEU A 23 4.71 3.12 -4.40
C LEU A 23 4.04 3.78 -3.19
N LEU A 24 3.45 2.95 -2.34
CA LEU A 24 2.86 3.33 -1.06
C LEU A 24 3.39 2.36 0.02
N ALA A 25 3.81 2.89 1.16
CA ALA A 25 4.13 2.11 2.34
C ALA A 25 3.04 2.32 3.40
N SER A 26 2.61 1.24 4.05
CA SER A 26 1.71 1.29 5.21
C SER A 26 2.32 0.52 6.38
N GLY A 27 2.29 1.13 7.57
CA GLY A 27 2.72 0.53 8.83
C GLY A 27 1.55 0.31 9.76
N SER A 28 1.48 -0.87 10.37
CA SER A 28 0.36 -1.29 11.23
C SER A 28 0.83 -1.75 12.61
N ILE A 29 -0.09 -1.74 13.57
CA ILE A 29 0.06 -2.34 14.89
C ILE A 29 0.32 -3.86 14.80
N ASP A 30 -0.02 -4.49 13.66
CA ASP A 30 0.27 -5.90 13.40
C ASP A 30 1.77 -6.24 13.26
N THR A 31 2.65 -5.29 13.59
CA THR A 31 4.12 -5.36 13.54
C THR A 31 4.69 -5.52 12.14
N THR A 32 3.88 -5.26 11.10
CA THR A 32 4.33 -5.34 9.70
C THR A 32 4.29 -3.99 9.00
N VAL A 33 5.20 -3.86 8.04
CA VAL A 33 5.13 -2.83 7.00
C VAL A 33 4.79 -3.51 5.69
N LYS A 34 3.80 -2.99 4.97
CA LYS A 34 3.42 -3.46 3.65
C LYS A 34 3.74 -2.40 2.61
N LEU A 35 4.37 -2.85 1.53
CA LEU A 35 4.65 -2.03 0.35
C LEU A 35 3.62 -2.35 -0.71
N TRP A 36 3.07 -1.32 -1.34
CA TRP A 36 2.05 -1.42 -2.37
C TRP A 36 2.57 -0.76 -3.63
N ARG A 37 2.60 -1.49 -4.74
CA ARG A 37 3.00 -0.96 -6.04
C ARG A 37 1.79 -0.82 -6.93
N ARG A 38 1.72 0.29 -7.68
CA ARG A 38 0.71 0.50 -8.71
C ARG A 38 1.07 -0.36 -9.93
N GLU A 39 0.12 -1.16 -10.41
CA GLU A 39 0.32 -1.97 -11.61
C GLU A 39 0.12 -1.14 -12.87
N GLY A 40 1.23 -0.87 -13.58
CA GLY A 40 1.22 -0.25 -14.90
C GLY A 40 0.61 1.16 -14.94
N ASN A 41 0.15 1.53 -16.14
CA ASN A 41 -0.52 2.82 -16.40
C ASN A 41 -2.02 2.79 -16.06
N ASN A 42 -2.52 1.79 -15.32
CA ASN A 42 -3.94 1.70 -15.00
C ASN A 42 -4.22 2.44 -13.67
N PRO A 43 -4.79 3.66 -13.69
CA PRO A 43 -5.02 4.43 -12.48
C PRO A 43 -6.13 3.77 -11.65
N GLY A 44 -5.74 2.93 -10.69
CA GLY A 44 -6.69 2.29 -9.76
C GLY A 44 -6.37 0.86 -9.35
N THR A 45 -5.17 0.34 -9.62
CA THR A 45 -4.79 -1.02 -9.22
C THR A 45 -3.46 -1.02 -8.46
N TRP A 46 -3.54 -1.21 -7.15
CA TRP A 46 -2.41 -1.48 -6.27
C TRP A 46 -2.31 -2.97 -5.94
N ARG A 47 -1.08 -3.50 -5.88
CA ARG A 47 -0.78 -4.84 -5.37
C ARG A 47 0.25 -4.81 -4.25
N LEU A 48 0.11 -5.75 -3.32
CA LEU A 48 1.11 -5.98 -2.28
C LEU A 48 2.41 -6.43 -2.94
N PHE A 49 3.46 -5.63 -2.75
CA PHE A 49 4.81 -5.94 -3.16
C PHE A 49 5.43 -6.85 -2.09
N GLN A 50 5.67 -8.11 -2.48
CA GLN A 50 6.48 -9.06 -1.72
C GLN A 50 7.83 -9.14 -2.44
N PRO A 51 8.97 -8.84 -1.79
CA PRO A 51 10.28 -9.14 -2.36
C PRO A 51 10.49 -10.66 -2.50
#